data_AF-A0A1F5ATG9-F1
#
_entry.id   AF-A0A1F5ATG9-F1
#
_cell.length_a   1.000
_cell.length_b   1.000
_cell.length_c   1.000
_cell.angle_alpha   90.00
_cell.angle_beta   90.00
_cell.angle_gamma   90.00
#
_symmetry.space_group_name_H-M   'P 1'
#
loop_
_entity.id
_entity.type
_entity.pdbx_description
1 polymer ?
#
loop_
_entity_poly.entity_id
_entity_poly.type
_entity_poly.pdbx_seq_one_letter_code
_entity_poly.pdbx_strand_id
1 'polypeptide(L)'
;MSARISKLSALLLLAAVGLCPGQEAPTQDTPKPPEPLFVRVTVYPTVSLSRYDYNNDIDLFEIRVYVELRRGSQEGQAVADGRVSALAENLEYQTDHYEKRIILGKDSLPSEVEVEIAVKNRPVIREKFPLPSWLVLTDPQPAVLEAGMDLPIHWRFSRFAAPVNIFAYDFKTGKELFRRDHVGETSTVVPAADVPASTIVRIYVIQSWFNKRFLGGKNYARGSEVNIIPWSQVFVRTKAPAQGSSS
;
A
#
# COMPACT_ATOMS: atom_id res chain seq x y z
N MET A 1 -49.54 -72.33 66.45
CA MET A 1 -49.25 -70.89 66.32
C MET A 1 -49.76 -70.43 64.94
N SER A 2 -51.03 -70.02 64.86
CA SER A 2 -51.53 -68.64 64.59
C SER A 2 -51.05 -68.07 63.24
N ALA A 3 -51.86 -68.14 62.16
CA ALA A 3 -52.74 -67.07 61.59
C ALA A 3 -51.96 -65.92 60.91
N ARG A 4 -52.27 -65.29 59.76
CA ARG A 4 -53.40 -65.24 58.79
C ARG A 4 -52.94 -64.34 57.59
N ILE A 5 -53.39 -64.64 56.36
CA ILE A 5 -53.97 -63.72 55.33
C ILE A 5 -53.12 -62.58 54.65
N SER A 6 -52.82 -62.77 53.33
CA SER A 6 -53.24 -61.95 52.15
C SER A 6 -52.47 -60.71 51.59
N LYS A 7 -52.26 -60.79 50.24
CA LYS A 7 -52.45 -59.79 49.14
C LYS A 7 -51.31 -58.87 48.62
N LEU A 8 -51.29 -58.85 47.27
CA LEU A 8 -51.03 -57.76 46.30
C LEU A 8 -49.62 -57.45 45.75
N SER A 9 -49.47 -57.82 44.46
CA SER A 9 -49.21 -56.97 43.27
C SER A 9 -48.00 -56.02 43.18
N ALA A 10 -47.15 -56.36 42.19
CA ALA A 10 -46.52 -55.54 41.13
C ALA A 10 -46.38 -54.00 41.30
N LEU A 11 -45.18 -53.49 40.98
CA LEU A 11 -45.02 -52.40 39.99
C LEU A 11 -43.54 -52.26 39.54
N LEU A 12 -43.28 -52.52 38.26
CA LEU A 12 -42.17 -51.91 37.51
C LEU A 12 -42.53 -50.44 37.26
N LEU A 13 -41.62 -49.52 37.55
CA LEU A 13 -41.68 -48.14 37.08
C LEU A 13 -40.40 -47.83 36.32
N LEU A 14 -40.44 -48.06 35.00
CA LEU A 14 -39.62 -47.32 34.05
C LEU A 14 -40.14 -45.86 34.07
N ALA A 15 -39.34 -44.95 34.61
CA ALA A 15 -39.60 -43.52 34.43
C ALA A 15 -39.19 -43.12 33.00
N ALA A 16 -40.11 -43.29 32.07
CA ALA A 16 -40.12 -42.52 30.83
C ALA A 16 -40.47 -41.06 31.20
N VAL A 17 -39.44 -40.23 31.37
CA VAL A 17 -39.62 -38.78 31.48
C VAL A 17 -40.01 -38.29 30.09
N GLY A 18 -41.28 -37.90 29.96
CA GLY A 18 -41.85 -37.37 28.73
C GLY A 18 -41.15 -36.10 28.28
N LEU A 19 -40.69 -36.10 27.04
CA LEU A 19 -40.39 -34.88 26.30
C LEU A 19 -41.72 -34.21 25.95
N CYS A 20 -41.98 -33.04 26.52
CA CYS A 20 -43.06 -32.16 26.05
C CYS A 20 -42.78 -31.75 24.59
N PRO A 21 -43.71 -31.95 23.65
CA PRO A 21 -43.63 -31.34 22.34
C PRO A 21 -43.93 -29.85 22.50
N GLY A 22 -42.89 -29.02 22.56
CA GLY A 22 -43.04 -27.58 22.76
C GLY A 22 -41.86 -26.86 23.42
N GLN A 23 -40.82 -27.58 23.86
CA GLN A 23 -39.55 -26.93 24.18
C GLN A 23 -38.74 -26.82 22.89
N GLU A 24 -38.70 -25.63 22.30
CA GLU A 24 -37.63 -25.26 21.37
C GLU A 24 -36.31 -25.63 22.06
N ALA A 25 -35.54 -26.50 21.41
CA ALA A 25 -34.18 -26.76 21.82
C ALA A 25 -33.49 -25.39 21.98
N PRO A 26 -32.68 -25.16 23.03
CA PRO A 26 -31.93 -23.93 23.14
C PRO A 26 -31.16 -23.77 21.82
N THR A 27 -31.57 -22.77 21.03
CA THR A 27 -30.85 -22.38 19.83
C THR A 27 -29.48 -22.00 20.32
N GLN A 28 -28.50 -22.89 20.11
CA GLN A 28 -27.11 -22.49 20.18
C GLN A 28 -26.99 -21.32 19.20
N ASP A 29 -26.83 -20.10 19.73
CA ASP A 29 -26.58 -18.92 18.92
C ASP A 29 -25.39 -19.23 18.03
N THR A 30 -25.68 -19.53 16.77
CA THR A 30 -24.65 -19.76 15.76
C THR A 30 -23.73 -18.54 15.82
N PRO A 31 -22.41 -18.70 16.02
CA PRO A 31 -21.53 -17.56 16.19
C PRO A 31 -21.76 -16.57 15.06
N LYS A 32 -22.14 -15.33 15.40
CA LYS A 32 -22.40 -14.30 14.40
C LYS A 32 -21.14 -14.18 13.53
N PRO A 33 -21.26 -14.27 12.20
CA PRO A 33 -20.09 -14.15 11.34
C PRO A 33 -19.39 -12.81 11.63
N PRO A 34 -18.06 -12.80 11.65
CA PRO A 34 -17.32 -11.60 11.96
C PRO A 34 -17.63 -10.52 10.92
N GLU A 35 -17.81 -9.28 11.35
CA GLU A 35 -18.15 -8.15 10.48
C GLU A 35 -17.12 -7.99 9.34
N PRO A 36 -17.48 -7.56 8.12
CA PRO A 36 -16.49 -7.37 7.05
C PRO A 36 -15.37 -6.40 7.44
N LEU A 37 -14.20 -6.54 6.83
CA LEU A 37 -13.08 -5.62 7.03
C LEU A 37 -13.08 -4.54 5.94
N PHE A 38 -12.92 -3.29 6.32
CA PHE A 38 -12.48 -2.27 5.37
C PHE A 38 -10.99 -2.43 5.16
N VAL A 39 -10.60 -2.58 3.89
CA VAL A 39 -9.20 -2.76 3.48
C VAL A 39 -8.89 -1.70 2.43
N ARG A 40 -7.92 -0.83 2.72
CA ARG A 40 -7.31 0.04 1.70
C ARG A 40 -5.83 -0.28 1.61
N VAL A 41 -5.42 -0.80 0.45
CA VAL A 41 -4.01 -1.03 0.13
C VAL A 41 -3.54 0.10 -0.76
N THR A 42 -2.46 0.78 -0.38
CA THR A 42 -1.79 1.78 -1.21
C THR A 42 -0.37 1.33 -1.49
N VAL A 43 0.00 1.26 -2.76
CA VAL A 43 1.28 0.74 -3.24
C VAL A 43 2.01 1.79 -4.06
N TYR A 44 3.26 2.05 -3.72
CA TYR A 44 4.14 2.96 -4.44
C TYR A 44 5.34 2.22 -5.03
N PRO A 45 5.25 1.69 -6.26
CA PRO A 45 6.41 1.28 -7.03
C PRO A 45 7.29 2.50 -7.28
N THR A 46 8.51 2.47 -6.78
CA THR A 46 9.38 3.65 -6.73
C THR A 46 10.73 3.32 -7.35
N VAL A 47 11.20 4.20 -8.23
CA VAL A 47 12.58 4.16 -8.74
C VAL A 47 13.31 5.43 -8.36
N SER A 48 14.33 5.30 -7.52
CA SER A 48 15.19 6.41 -7.11
C SER A 48 16.53 6.27 -7.81
N LEU A 49 16.87 7.20 -8.70
CA LEU A 49 18.21 7.21 -9.29
C LEU A 49 19.27 7.64 -8.27
N SER A 50 18.88 8.40 -7.25
CA SER A 50 19.69 8.73 -6.07
C SER A 50 18.79 9.14 -4.90
N ARG A 51 19.32 9.19 -3.67
CA ARG A 51 18.62 9.73 -2.48
C ARG A 51 19.46 10.76 -1.74
N TYR A 52 18.88 11.92 -1.46
CA TYR A 52 19.45 13.05 -0.72
C TYR A 52 20.63 13.74 -1.44
N ASP A 53 21.68 12.97 -1.75
CA ASP A 53 22.86 13.38 -2.48
C ASP A 53 23.03 12.50 -3.74
N TYR A 54 23.70 13.03 -4.75
CA TYR A 54 23.81 12.40 -6.07
C TYR A 54 24.53 11.04 -6.05
N ASN A 55 25.27 10.71 -4.99
CA ASN A 55 26.03 9.45 -4.90
C ASN A 55 25.44 8.41 -3.94
N ASN A 56 24.29 8.68 -3.31
CA ASN A 56 23.69 7.75 -2.34
C ASN A 56 22.51 6.99 -2.95
N ASP A 57 22.40 5.69 -2.61
CA ASP A 57 21.30 4.81 -3.03
C ASP A 57 21.01 4.91 -4.55
N ILE A 58 22.08 4.81 -5.35
CA ILE A 58 21.99 4.87 -6.81
C ILE A 58 21.19 3.67 -7.33
N ASP A 59 20.30 3.91 -8.29
CA ASP A 59 19.49 2.88 -8.94
C ASP A 59 18.70 2.00 -7.95
N LEU A 60 18.08 2.65 -6.97
CA LEU A 60 17.25 1.94 -6.00
C LEU A 60 15.84 1.69 -6.55
N PHE A 61 15.44 0.43 -6.49
CA PHE A 61 14.07 -0.02 -6.76
C PHE A 61 13.40 -0.47 -5.48
N GLU A 62 12.20 0.03 -5.24
CA GLU A 62 11.43 -0.33 -4.04
C GLU A 62 9.93 -0.34 -4.30
N ILE A 63 9.21 -1.03 -3.42
CA ILE A 63 7.77 -0.89 -3.27
C ILE A 63 7.49 -0.48 -1.84
N ARG A 64 6.78 0.63 -1.66
CA ARG A 64 6.19 0.96 -0.37
C ARG A 64 4.75 0.49 -0.36
N VAL A 65 4.39 -0.29 0.65
CA VAL A 65 3.03 -0.82 0.83
C VAL A 65 2.47 -0.27 2.12
N TYR A 66 1.28 0.30 2.03
CA TYR A 66 0.47 0.76 3.16
C TYR A 66 -0.84 -0.02 3.14
N VAL A 67 -1.27 -0.55 4.28
CA VAL A 67 -2.53 -1.28 4.42
C VAL A 67 -3.30 -0.70 5.60
N GLU A 68 -4.33 0.09 5.31
CA GLU A 68 -5.35 0.45 6.30
C GLU A 68 -6.30 -0.73 6.48
N LEU A 69 -6.44 -1.17 7.72
CA LEU A 69 -7.32 -2.28 8.09
C LEU A 69 -8.28 -1.82 9.18
N ARG A 70 -9.57 -1.79 8.88
CA ARG A 70 -10.60 -1.29 9.81
C ARG A 70 -11.81 -2.22 9.88
N ARG A 71 -12.56 -2.13 10.97
CA ARG A 71 -13.79 -2.91 11.22
C ARG A 71 -14.99 -2.29 10.51
N GLY A 72 -15.65 -3.03 9.61
CA GLY A 72 -16.98 -2.69 9.06
C GLY A 72 -17.05 -1.53 8.05
N SER A 73 -16.26 -0.46 8.21
CA SER A 73 -16.20 0.69 7.30
C SER A 73 -14.85 1.44 7.40
N GLN A 74 -14.68 2.47 6.56
CA GLN A 74 -13.51 3.34 6.57
C GLN A 74 -13.36 4.13 7.89
N GLU A 75 -14.46 4.46 8.54
CA GLU A 75 -14.50 5.18 9.82
C GLU A 75 -14.41 4.22 11.03
N GLY A 76 -14.45 2.91 10.77
CA GLY A 76 -14.37 1.89 11.79
C GLY A 76 -13.03 1.87 12.55
N GLN A 77 -13.02 1.16 13.66
CA GLN A 77 -11.83 0.99 14.49
C GLN A 77 -10.71 0.30 13.71
N ALA A 78 -9.48 0.81 13.83
CA ALA A 78 -8.29 0.19 13.25
C ALA A 78 -8.02 -1.18 13.87
N VAL A 79 -7.56 -2.11 13.05
CA VAL A 79 -7.25 -3.49 13.45
C VAL A 79 -5.74 -3.63 13.63
N ALA A 80 -5.27 -3.52 14.87
CA ALA A 80 -3.86 -3.60 15.24
C ALA A 80 -3.35 -5.03 15.51
N ASP A 81 -4.25 -5.98 15.70
CA ASP A 81 -3.96 -7.38 16.06
C ASP A 81 -3.91 -8.33 14.86
N GLY A 82 -3.73 -7.78 13.65
CA GLY A 82 -3.59 -8.53 12.41
C GLY A 82 -2.12 -8.85 12.11
N ARG A 83 -1.92 -9.90 11.32
CA ARG A 83 -0.66 -10.14 10.61
C ARG A 83 -0.88 -9.81 9.14
N VAL A 84 -0.22 -8.77 8.68
CA VAL A 84 -0.27 -8.33 7.28
C VAL A 84 1.09 -8.56 6.64
N SER A 85 1.11 -9.11 5.43
CA SER A 85 2.34 -9.27 4.65
C SER A 85 2.12 -8.89 3.20
N ALA A 86 3.18 -8.44 2.53
CA ALA A 86 3.20 -8.19 1.10
C ALA A 86 4.51 -8.73 0.52
N LEU A 87 4.44 -9.42 -0.63
CA LEU A 87 5.60 -10.06 -1.27
C LEU A 87 6.42 -10.93 -0.29
N ALA A 88 5.72 -11.73 0.53
CA ALA A 88 6.28 -12.58 1.58
C ALA A 88 6.98 -11.84 2.74
N GLU A 89 6.89 -10.51 2.81
CA GLU A 89 7.44 -9.71 3.90
C GLU A 89 6.33 -9.23 4.84
N ASN A 90 6.48 -9.46 6.15
CA ASN A 90 5.54 -8.92 7.14
C ASN A 90 5.64 -7.39 7.18
N LEU A 91 4.49 -6.71 7.20
CA LEU A 91 4.39 -5.26 7.41
C LEU A 91 4.34 -4.94 8.91
N GLU A 92 4.80 -3.75 9.26
CA GLU A 92 4.80 -3.25 10.64
C GLU A 92 3.56 -2.40 10.89
N TYR A 93 2.87 -2.64 12.00
CA TYR A 93 1.76 -1.81 12.41
C TYR A 93 2.27 -0.48 12.97
N GLN A 94 1.73 0.62 12.47
CA GLN A 94 1.99 1.99 12.93
C GLN A 94 0.81 2.51 13.75
N THR A 95 0.44 3.78 13.62
CA THR A 95 -0.65 4.37 14.40
C THR A 95 -2.02 3.81 14.03
N ASP A 96 -2.30 3.63 12.72
CA ASP A 96 -3.63 3.24 12.23
C ASP A 96 -3.59 2.37 10.96
N HIS A 97 -2.41 2.00 10.49
CA HIS A 97 -2.18 1.21 9.28
C HIS A 97 -0.94 0.35 9.44
N TYR A 98 -0.78 -0.63 8.56
CA TYR A 98 0.45 -1.40 8.41
C TYR A 98 1.26 -0.79 7.28
N GLU A 99 2.56 -0.67 7.44
CA GLU A 99 3.44 -0.23 6.36
C GLU A 99 4.70 -1.07 6.24
N LYS A 100 5.27 -1.09 5.04
CA LYS A 100 6.63 -1.55 4.82
C LYS A 100 7.22 -0.94 3.56
N ARG A 101 8.53 -0.75 3.62
CA ARG A 101 9.40 -0.48 2.48
C ARG A 101 10.12 -1.77 2.09
N ILE A 102 9.87 -2.26 0.89
CA ILE A 102 10.46 -3.48 0.34
C ILE A 102 11.48 -3.08 -0.73
N ILE A 103 12.75 -3.41 -0.52
CA ILE A 103 13.84 -3.14 -1.49
C ILE A 103 13.96 -4.30 -2.47
N LEU A 104 14.08 -3.98 -3.76
CA LEU A 104 14.06 -4.95 -4.85
C LEU A 104 15.33 -4.85 -5.70
N GLY A 105 15.72 -5.98 -6.30
CA GLY A 105 16.74 -5.99 -7.35
C GLY A 105 16.19 -5.42 -8.67
N LYS A 106 17.00 -4.61 -9.36
CA LYS A 106 16.68 -4.01 -10.67
C LYS A 106 16.26 -5.04 -11.72
N ASP A 107 16.84 -6.23 -11.68
CA ASP A 107 16.59 -7.31 -12.64
C ASP A 107 15.46 -8.26 -12.20
N SER A 108 14.86 -8.02 -11.04
CA SER A 108 13.87 -8.89 -10.41
C SER A 108 12.62 -8.10 -9.98
N LEU A 109 12.19 -7.14 -10.80
CA LEU A 109 11.02 -6.32 -10.51
C LEU A 109 9.74 -7.14 -10.69
N PRO A 110 8.86 -7.21 -9.68
CA PRO A 110 7.62 -7.96 -9.79
C PRO A 110 6.65 -7.31 -10.78
N SER A 111 5.83 -8.13 -11.43
CA SER A 111 4.72 -7.71 -12.28
C SER A 111 3.40 -7.57 -11.52
N GLU A 112 3.38 -7.97 -10.26
CA GLU A 112 2.20 -8.05 -9.39
C GLU A 112 2.60 -7.99 -7.92
N VAL A 113 1.68 -7.56 -7.07
CA VAL A 113 1.84 -7.58 -5.61
C VAL A 113 0.78 -8.49 -5.04
N GLU A 114 1.23 -9.37 -4.15
CA GLU A 114 0.36 -10.19 -3.31
C GLU A 114 0.40 -9.64 -1.89
N VAL A 115 -0.79 -9.43 -1.31
CA VAL A 115 -1.01 -9.03 0.07
C VAL A 115 -1.80 -10.12 0.78
N GLU A 116 -1.28 -10.58 1.92
CA GLU A 116 -1.96 -11.51 2.81
C GLU A 116 -2.34 -10.82 4.12
N ILE A 117 -3.59 -10.97 4.54
CA ILE A 117 -4.13 -10.40 5.79
C ILE A 117 -4.71 -11.55 6.62
N ALA A 118 -4.09 -11.83 7.75
CA ALA A 118 -4.56 -12.79 8.74
C ALA A 118 -5.01 -12.04 10.00
N VAL A 119 -6.29 -12.17 10.37
CA VAL A 119 -6.86 -11.59 11.58
C VAL A 119 -7.53 -12.71 12.37
N LYS A 120 -7.44 -12.66 13.71
CA LYS A 120 -8.00 -13.69 14.58
C LYS A 120 -9.48 -13.97 14.27
N ASN A 121 -9.86 -15.25 14.31
CA ASN A 121 -11.22 -15.75 14.07
C ASN A 121 -11.79 -15.44 12.68
N ARG A 122 -10.92 -15.23 11.67
CA ARG A 122 -11.32 -14.97 10.28
C ARG A 122 -10.51 -15.85 9.32
N PRO A 123 -11.08 -16.22 8.16
CA PRO A 123 -10.29 -16.75 7.07
C PRO A 123 -9.20 -15.76 6.65
N VAL A 124 -8.05 -16.29 6.26
CA VAL A 124 -6.96 -15.47 5.69
C VAL A 124 -7.44 -14.88 4.37
N ILE A 125 -7.26 -13.57 4.23
CA ILE A 125 -7.54 -12.83 3.00
C ILE A 125 -6.25 -12.79 2.18
N ARG A 126 -6.34 -13.17 0.90
CA ARG A 126 -5.23 -13.10 -0.06
C ARG A 126 -5.67 -12.30 -1.26
N GLU A 127 -4.97 -11.22 -1.51
CA GLU A 127 -5.24 -10.34 -2.64
C GLU A 127 -4.02 -10.20 -3.51
N LYS A 128 -4.21 -10.49 -4.80
CA LYS A 128 -3.17 -10.42 -5.80
C LYS A 128 -3.59 -9.47 -6.90
N PHE A 129 -2.74 -8.50 -7.23
CA PHE A 129 -3.06 -7.46 -8.20
C PHE A 129 -1.84 -7.06 -9.03
N PRO A 130 -2.04 -6.73 -10.32
CA PRO A 130 -0.95 -6.40 -11.22
C PRO A 130 -0.34 -5.04 -10.87
N LEU A 131 0.98 -4.93 -10.99
CA LEU A 131 1.66 -3.65 -11.08
C LEU A 131 1.59 -3.18 -12.54
N PRO A 132 0.92 -2.06 -12.82
CA PRO A 132 0.64 -1.63 -14.18
C PRO A 132 1.93 -1.30 -14.92
N SER A 133 2.85 -0.58 -14.28
CA SER A 133 4.09 -0.13 -14.89
C SER A 133 5.05 0.39 -13.82
N TRP A 134 6.35 0.34 -14.10
CA TRP A 134 7.37 1.11 -13.40
C TRP A 134 7.59 2.41 -14.15
N LEU A 135 7.42 3.54 -13.46
CA LEU A 135 7.81 4.85 -13.96
C LEU A 135 9.27 5.07 -13.57
N VAL A 136 10.12 5.40 -14.55
CA VAL A 136 11.57 5.49 -14.38
C VAL A 136 12.06 6.79 -15.01
N LEU A 137 12.59 7.70 -14.18
CA LEU A 137 13.44 8.77 -14.69
C LEU A 137 14.67 8.17 -15.36
N THR A 138 15.00 8.66 -16.54
CA THR A 138 16.20 8.27 -17.28
C THR A 138 17.19 9.42 -17.39
N ASP A 139 16.72 10.64 -17.17
CA ASP A 139 17.52 11.86 -17.22
C ASP A 139 16.84 12.94 -16.35
N PRO A 140 17.59 13.77 -15.60
CA PRO A 140 19.03 13.70 -15.48
C PRO A 140 19.49 12.48 -14.68
N GLN A 141 20.67 11.98 -14.98
CA GLN A 141 21.36 11.05 -14.08
C GLN A 141 21.90 11.81 -12.86
N PRO A 142 22.11 11.14 -11.72
CA PRO A 142 22.71 11.77 -10.55
C PRO A 142 24.09 12.34 -10.89
N ALA A 143 24.21 13.67 -10.83
CA ALA A 143 25.41 14.38 -11.29
C ALA A 143 25.57 15.74 -10.62
N VAL A 144 26.75 16.33 -10.82
CA VAL A 144 27.05 17.73 -10.55
C VAL A 144 27.00 18.50 -11.87
N LEU A 145 26.07 19.44 -11.99
CA LEU A 145 25.78 20.22 -13.19
C LEU A 145 26.44 21.60 -13.11
N GLU A 146 26.89 22.11 -14.27
CA GLU A 146 27.30 23.50 -14.41
C GLU A 146 26.12 24.44 -14.23
N ALA A 147 26.38 25.64 -13.70
CA ALA A 147 25.35 26.67 -13.58
C ALA A 147 24.96 27.22 -14.95
N GLY A 148 23.69 27.61 -15.12
CA GLY A 148 23.20 28.24 -16.35
C GLY A 148 22.96 27.27 -17.51
N MET A 149 22.82 25.97 -17.22
CA MET A 149 22.45 24.95 -18.20
C MET A 149 20.98 24.56 -18.04
N ASP A 150 20.33 24.29 -19.17
CA ASP A 150 19.01 23.67 -19.18
C ASP A 150 19.07 22.30 -18.50
N LEU A 151 18.01 21.97 -17.78
CA LEU A 151 17.90 20.69 -17.07
C LEU A 151 16.87 19.81 -17.78
N PRO A 152 17.32 18.91 -18.68
CA PRO A 152 16.43 17.95 -19.31
C PRO A 152 15.88 16.96 -18.29
N ILE A 153 14.61 16.62 -18.44
CA ILE A 153 13.91 15.61 -17.64
C ILE A 153 13.31 14.62 -18.61
N HIS A 154 13.76 13.37 -18.55
CA HIS A 154 13.26 12.28 -19.38
C HIS A 154 12.78 11.13 -18.50
N TRP A 155 11.69 10.48 -18.90
CA TRP A 155 11.18 9.30 -18.22
C TRP A 155 10.66 8.27 -19.20
N ARG A 156 10.54 7.04 -18.70
CA ARG A 156 9.93 5.94 -19.42
C ARG A 156 9.03 5.14 -18.49
N PHE A 157 8.11 4.42 -19.11
CA PHE A 157 7.30 3.41 -18.46
C PHE A 157 7.79 2.03 -18.87
N SER A 158 7.83 1.07 -17.94
CA SER A 158 8.22 -0.31 -18.26
C SER A 158 7.20 -1.04 -19.12
N ARG A 159 5.92 -0.63 -19.08
CA ARG A 159 4.85 -1.29 -19.82
C ARG A 159 3.79 -0.35 -20.38
N PHE A 160 3.07 0.37 -19.52
CA PHE A 160 1.97 1.26 -19.93
C PHE A 160 2.34 2.71 -19.69
N ALA A 161 2.25 3.52 -20.75
CA ALA A 161 2.42 4.97 -20.67
C ALA A 161 1.16 5.62 -20.12
N ALA A 162 1.33 6.64 -19.29
CA ALA A 162 0.26 7.46 -18.75
C ALA A 162 0.78 8.88 -18.48
N PRO A 163 -0.11 9.89 -18.44
CA PRO A 163 0.30 11.24 -18.11
C PRO A 163 0.97 11.31 -16.73
N VAL A 164 1.99 12.15 -16.58
CA VAL A 164 2.71 12.36 -15.32
C VAL A 164 2.63 13.81 -14.85
N ASN A 165 2.71 13.98 -13.54
CA ASN A 165 3.02 15.26 -12.92
C ASN A 165 4.52 15.29 -12.63
N ILE A 166 5.14 16.42 -12.92
CA ILE A 166 6.58 16.64 -12.87
C ILE A 166 6.83 17.80 -11.93
N PHE A 167 7.76 17.59 -11.00
CA PHE A 167 8.13 18.58 -10.01
C PHE A 167 9.65 18.67 -9.92
N ALA A 168 10.16 19.89 -9.90
CA ALA A 168 11.53 20.17 -9.52
C ALA A 168 11.56 21.28 -8.48
N TYR A 169 12.35 21.09 -7.44
CA TYR A 169 12.50 22.05 -6.35
C TYR A 169 13.92 22.06 -5.80
N ASP A 170 14.28 23.19 -5.22
CA ASP A 170 15.47 23.31 -4.40
C ASP A 170 15.25 22.50 -3.12
N PHE A 171 16.03 21.43 -2.94
CA PHE A 171 15.87 20.50 -1.82
C PHE A 171 16.21 21.12 -0.46
N LYS A 172 17.09 22.14 -0.43
CA LYS A 172 17.50 22.80 0.82
C LYS A 172 16.43 23.76 1.31
N THR A 173 15.83 24.51 0.39
CA THR A 173 14.89 25.59 0.72
C THR A 173 13.43 25.18 0.57
N GLY A 174 13.16 24.09 -0.15
CA GLY A 174 11.81 23.66 -0.51
C GLY A 174 11.17 24.50 -1.62
N LYS A 175 11.89 25.46 -2.22
CA LYS A 175 11.35 26.35 -3.26
C LYS A 175 11.06 25.55 -4.54
N GLU A 176 9.82 25.61 -5.01
CA GLU A 176 9.44 25.09 -6.32
C GLU A 176 10.16 25.87 -7.44
N LEU A 177 10.78 25.13 -8.34
CA LEU A 177 11.50 25.67 -9.50
C LEU A 177 10.70 25.42 -10.77
N PHE A 178 10.03 24.28 -10.84
CA PHE A 178 9.31 23.85 -12.02
C PHE A 178 8.19 22.90 -11.63
N ARG A 179 7.04 23.10 -12.26
CA ARG A 179 5.90 22.19 -12.18
C ARG A 179 5.20 22.07 -13.51
N ARG A 180 4.87 20.84 -13.89
CA ARG A 180 3.97 20.54 -15.00
C ARG A 180 3.05 19.42 -14.57
N ASP A 181 1.76 19.62 -14.78
CA ASP A 181 0.74 18.62 -14.46
C ASP A 181 0.24 17.97 -15.75
N HIS A 182 -0.10 16.69 -15.69
CA HIS A 182 -0.73 15.93 -16.78
C HIS A 182 0.05 15.91 -18.11
N VAL A 183 1.37 15.86 -18.04
CA VAL A 183 2.24 15.79 -19.23
C VAL A 183 2.08 14.43 -19.90
N GLY A 184 1.65 14.41 -21.17
CA GLY A 184 1.41 13.19 -21.95
C GLY A 184 2.64 12.70 -22.72
N GLU A 185 3.64 13.56 -22.87
CA GLU A 185 4.94 13.28 -23.46
C GLU A 185 5.83 12.45 -22.50
N THR A 186 7.08 12.19 -22.90
CA THR A 186 8.08 11.45 -22.09
C THR A 186 9.31 12.30 -21.75
N SER A 187 9.23 13.59 -22.03
CA SER A 187 10.33 14.54 -21.85
C SER A 187 9.83 15.94 -21.54
N THR A 188 10.58 16.68 -20.74
CA THR A 188 10.43 18.12 -20.55
C THR A 188 11.78 18.74 -20.20
N VAL A 189 11.84 20.07 -20.07
CA VAL A 189 13.06 20.80 -19.72
C VAL A 189 12.73 21.86 -18.68
N VAL A 190 13.53 21.96 -17.62
CA VAL A 190 13.56 23.15 -16.77
C VAL A 190 14.53 24.14 -17.41
N PRO A 191 14.09 25.35 -17.79
CA PRO A 191 14.97 26.34 -18.39
C PRO A 191 16.12 26.72 -17.46
N ALA A 192 17.30 26.97 -18.03
CA ALA A 192 18.50 27.36 -17.30
C ALA A 192 18.28 28.52 -16.30
N ALA A 193 17.44 29.48 -16.67
CA ALA A 193 17.11 30.64 -15.83
C ALA A 193 16.39 30.27 -14.52
N ASP A 194 15.68 29.14 -14.51
CA ASP A 194 14.93 28.64 -13.36
C ASP A 194 15.74 27.63 -12.53
N VAL A 195 16.93 27.22 -13.00
CA VAL A 195 17.82 26.29 -12.29
C VAL A 195 18.75 27.08 -11.35
N PRO A 196 18.55 26.99 -10.02
CA PRO A 196 19.37 27.70 -9.05
C PRO A 196 20.80 27.14 -9.02
N ALA A 197 21.78 28.02 -8.82
CA ALA A 197 23.16 27.65 -8.58
C ALA A 197 23.41 27.22 -7.12
N SER A 198 24.51 26.50 -6.88
CA SER A 198 25.00 26.12 -5.55
C SER A 198 24.01 25.34 -4.66
N THR A 199 23.13 24.54 -5.26
CA THR A 199 22.10 23.81 -4.52
C THR A 199 21.96 22.36 -4.94
N ILE A 200 21.04 21.65 -4.28
CA ILE A 200 20.61 20.32 -4.67
C ILE A 200 19.19 20.47 -5.22
N VAL A 201 19.00 20.07 -6.47
CA VAL A 201 17.68 20.05 -7.11
C VAL A 201 17.14 18.63 -6.96
N ARG A 202 15.97 18.50 -6.33
CA ARG A 202 15.20 17.26 -6.33
C ARG A 202 14.20 17.33 -7.46
N ILE A 203 14.23 16.32 -8.32
CA ILE A 203 13.28 16.14 -9.41
C ILE A 203 12.51 14.87 -9.10
N TYR A 204 11.19 14.92 -9.22
CA TYR A 204 10.39 13.71 -9.20
C TYR A 204 9.25 13.78 -10.21
N VAL A 205 8.93 12.61 -10.73
CA VAL A 205 7.81 12.37 -11.63
C VAL A 205 6.88 11.35 -10.98
N ILE A 206 5.59 11.61 -11.04
CA ILE A 206 4.56 10.75 -10.45
C ILE A 206 3.44 10.59 -11.46
N GLN A 207 2.87 9.39 -11.55
CA GLN A 207 1.74 9.18 -12.45
C GLN A 207 0.57 10.09 -12.04
N SER A 208 0.01 10.84 -12.99
CA SER A 208 -1.07 11.79 -12.72
C SER A 208 -2.35 11.12 -12.24
N TRP A 209 -2.54 9.88 -12.69
CA TRP A 209 -3.65 9.01 -12.36
C TRP A 209 -3.09 7.79 -11.66
N PHE A 210 -3.79 7.29 -10.66
CA PHE A 210 -3.42 6.07 -9.98
C PHE A 210 -4.32 4.92 -10.44
N ASN A 211 -3.77 3.71 -10.40
CA ASN A 211 -4.58 2.53 -10.70
C ASN A 211 -5.38 2.16 -9.48
N LYS A 212 -6.71 2.13 -9.62
CA LYS A 212 -7.65 1.83 -8.54
C LYS A 212 -8.42 0.56 -8.87
N ARG A 213 -8.48 -0.36 -7.89
CA ARG A 213 -9.32 -1.56 -7.95
C ARG A 213 -10.14 -1.68 -6.68
N PHE A 214 -11.46 -1.68 -6.78
CA PHE A 214 -12.32 -1.97 -5.63
C PHE A 214 -12.25 -3.45 -5.26
N LEU A 215 -12.22 -3.72 -3.96
CA LEU A 215 -12.27 -5.06 -3.39
C LEU A 215 -13.72 -5.39 -3.03
N GLY A 216 -14.18 -6.56 -3.45
CA GLY A 216 -15.55 -7.02 -3.26
C GLY A 216 -15.61 -8.44 -2.72
N GLY A 217 -16.69 -8.77 -2.05
CA GLY A 217 -16.91 -10.09 -1.46
C GLY A 217 -17.31 -10.02 0.01
N LYS A 218 -17.66 -11.16 0.59
CA LYS A 218 -18.21 -11.26 1.96
C LYS A 218 -17.26 -10.78 3.05
N ASN A 219 -15.95 -10.77 2.77
CA ASN A 219 -14.92 -10.37 3.72
C ASN A 219 -14.65 -8.86 3.73
N TYR A 220 -15.16 -8.12 2.73
CA TYR A 220 -14.86 -6.71 2.54
C TYR A 220 -16.03 -5.80 2.87
N ALA A 221 -15.74 -4.74 3.61
CA ALA A 221 -16.62 -3.61 3.71
C ALA A 221 -16.68 -2.86 2.37
N ARG A 222 -17.82 -2.20 2.11
CA ARG A 222 -17.99 -1.33 0.95
C ARG A 222 -16.91 -0.24 0.93
N GLY A 223 -16.35 0.02 -0.24
CA GLY A 223 -15.29 1.03 -0.42
C GLY A 223 -13.87 0.51 -0.20
N SER A 224 -13.70 -0.77 0.17
CA SER A 224 -12.38 -1.40 0.19
C SER A 224 -11.73 -1.35 -1.19
N GLU A 225 -10.43 -1.11 -1.25
CA GLU A 225 -9.75 -0.76 -2.49
C GLU A 225 -8.24 -1.02 -2.46
N VAL A 226 -7.67 -1.10 -3.66
CA VAL A 226 -6.24 -1.10 -3.92
C VAL A 226 -5.91 0.09 -4.80
N ASN A 227 -4.92 0.89 -4.40
CA ASN A 227 -4.42 2.07 -5.09
C ASN A 227 -2.94 1.85 -5.43
N ILE A 228 -2.54 2.04 -6.69
CA ILE A 228 -1.14 1.89 -7.13
C ILE A 228 -0.68 3.18 -7.79
N ILE A 229 0.41 3.75 -7.26
CA ILE A 229 0.91 5.08 -7.61
C ILE A 229 2.41 4.98 -7.92
N PRO A 230 2.78 4.69 -9.19
CA PRO A 230 4.18 4.68 -9.62
C PRO A 230 4.78 6.09 -9.57
N TRP A 231 6.01 6.19 -9.09
CA TRP A 231 6.77 7.45 -9.12
C TRP A 231 8.28 7.19 -9.19
N SER A 232 9.02 8.22 -9.61
CA SER A 232 10.47 8.17 -9.69
C SER A 232 11.08 9.50 -9.29
N GLN A 233 12.32 9.48 -8.79
CA GLN A 233 13.04 10.69 -8.41
C GLN A 233 14.54 10.61 -8.69
N VAL A 234 15.16 11.78 -8.76
CA VAL A 234 16.61 11.96 -8.79
C VAL A 234 16.99 13.25 -8.07
N PHE A 235 18.20 13.27 -7.51
CA PHE A 235 18.84 14.45 -6.96
C PHE A 235 20.06 14.79 -7.82
N VAL A 236 20.16 16.04 -8.23
CA VAL A 236 21.33 16.60 -8.93
C VAL A 236 21.85 17.80 -8.14
N ARG A 237 23.16 18.06 -8.23
CA ARG A 237 23.79 19.21 -7.59
C ARG A 237 24.15 20.26 -8.63
N THR A 238 23.91 21.52 -8.36
CA THR A 238 24.34 22.62 -9.24
C THR A 238 25.58 23.30 -8.65
N LYS A 239 26.56 23.61 -9.51
CA LYS A 239 27.76 24.36 -9.10
C LYS A 239 27.42 25.82 -8.82
N ALA A 240 28.34 26.50 -8.14
CA ALA A 240 28.33 27.94 -8.08
C ALA A 240 28.55 28.53 -9.48
N PRO A 241 28.02 29.73 -9.78
CA PRO A 241 28.39 30.44 -11.00
C PRO A 241 29.90 30.60 -11.02
N ALA A 242 30.53 30.41 -12.19
CA ALA A 242 31.95 30.69 -12.35
C ALA A 242 32.20 32.15 -11.93
N GLN A 243 33.11 32.37 -10.97
CA GLN A 243 33.55 33.72 -10.61
C GLN A 243 34.26 34.32 -11.83
N GLY A 244 33.57 35.13 -12.65
CA GLY A 244 34.23 35.84 -13.75
C GLY A 244 33.40 36.26 -14.96
N SER A 245 32.14 35.86 -15.12
CA SER A 245 31.32 36.31 -16.27
C SER A 245 30.36 37.43 -15.86
N SER A 246 30.92 38.56 -15.45
CA SER A 246 30.23 39.86 -15.51
C SER A 246 30.92 40.69 -16.58
N SER A 247 30.30 40.77 -17.75
CA SER A 247 30.57 41.80 -18.76
C SER A 247 29.26 42.52 -19.04
#